data_AF-A0A3M4VCB4-F1
#
_entry.id   AF-A0A3M4VCB4-F1
#
_cell.length_a   1.000
_cell.length_b   1.000
_cell.length_c   1.000
_cell.angle_alpha   90.00
_cell.angle_beta   90.00
_cell.angle_gamma   90.00
#
_symmetry.space_group_name_H-M   'P 1'
#
loop_
_entity.id
_entity.type
_entity.pdbx_description
1 polymer ?
#
loop_
_entity_poly.entity_id
_entity_poly.type
_entity_poly.pdbx_seq_one_letter_code
_entity_poly.pdbx_strand_id
1 'polypeptide(L)'
;MIEPERIVTLSREVESLATRGVSDIQLITRQTRLLAINALIEAAHAGKAGRGFAVVAEEVKNISEQISKIASGLTQDLQASVNELTELGKGMCFDVRGQRLADLALNLIEIIDRNLYERTCDVRWWATDASLVDVLMTPTAQSRAHSSERLGVILDSYTVYLDIWVADTTGCVIASGRPDTFDKVIGANVNEATWFKQAVRHSSGDQYFAGEVAVEPLLNGSQTCAFSAAVRSNAGKHSPVIGVIGIFFDWKNQSDSVINGVRLSDEERTRTRVMMVDASHRIIASSDPQSPLGHSIDLQTRAGQATGYSTLPNNSIQGYSMTPGFETYPGMGWLGVIEQQLP
;
A
#
# COMPACT_ATOMS: atom_id res chain seq x y z
N MET A 1 0.38 -13.57 -20.29
CA MET A 1 1.13 -13.12 -19.09
C MET A 1 1.95 -14.31 -18.63
N ILE A 2 3.25 -14.17 -18.39
CA ILE A 2 4.08 -15.27 -17.88
C ILE A 2 3.78 -15.35 -16.38
N GLU A 3 3.17 -16.44 -15.93
CA GLU A 3 2.97 -16.71 -14.50
C GLU A 3 4.30 -17.17 -13.90
N PRO A 4 4.93 -16.41 -12.97
CA PRO A 4 6.21 -16.83 -12.38
C PRO A 4 6.10 -18.18 -11.65
N GLU A 5 4.90 -18.53 -11.18
CA GLU A 5 4.53 -19.84 -10.63
C GLU A 5 4.80 -20.98 -11.61
N ARG A 6 4.66 -20.73 -12.92
CA ARG A 6 4.90 -21.71 -13.96
C ARG A 6 6.39 -21.96 -14.18
N ILE A 7 7.26 -20.97 -13.93
CA ILE A 7 8.72 -21.16 -13.96
C ILE A 7 9.15 -22.11 -12.85
N VAL A 8 8.63 -21.90 -11.63
CA VAL A 8 8.92 -22.78 -10.47
C VAL A 8 8.37 -24.20 -10.70
N THR A 9 7.21 -24.33 -11.32
CA THR A 9 6.63 -25.64 -11.64
C THR A 9 7.46 -26.36 -12.71
N LEU A 10 7.84 -25.65 -13.78
CA LEU A 10 8.63 -26.21 -14.87
C LEU A 10 10.05 -26.60 -14.41
N SER A 11 10.68 -25.85 -13.49
CA SER A 11 11.99 -26.21 -12.95
C SER A 11 11.96 -27.58 -12.26
N ARG A 12 10.92 -27.85 -11.47
CA ARG A 12 10.69 -29.14 -10.81
C ARG A 12 10.42 -30.27 -11.81
N GLU A 13 9.68 -29.98 -12.89
CA GLU A 13 9.44 -30.97 -13.95
C GLU A 13 10.74 -31.33 -14.69
N VAL A 14 11.56 -30.32 -15.02
CA VAL A 14 12.87 -30.50 -15.66
C VAL A 14 13.81 -31.31 -14.75
N GLU A 15 13.84 -31.01 -13.45
CA GLU A 15 14.60 -31.78 -12.46
C GLU A 15 14.22 -33.25 -12.49
N SER A 16 12.94 -33.56 -12.32
CA SER A 16 12.42 -34.93 -12.31
C SER A 16 12.72 -35.67 -13.62
N LEU A 17 12.56 -35.02 -14.77
CA LEU A 17 12.87 -35.62 -16.07
C LEU A 17 14.37 -35.93 -16.18
N ALA A 18 15.21 -34.98 -15.79
CA ALA A 18 16.65 -35.09 -15.95
C ALA A 18 17.24 -36.14 -14.98
N THR A 19 16.81 -36.15 -13.71
CA THR A 19 17.21 -37.18 -12.73
C THR A 19 16.85 -38.59 -13.23
N ARG A 20 15.67 -38.75 -13.83
CA ARG A 20 15.23 -40.04 -14.39
C ARG A 20 16.10 -40.46 -15.57
N GLY A 21 16.31 -39.56 -16.55
CA GLY A 21 17.14 -39.85 -17.72
C GLY A 21 18.58 -40.20 -17.36
N VAL A 22 19.16 -39.49 -16.38
CA VAL A 22 20.52 -39.80 -15.90
C VAL A 22 20.56 -41.14 -15.16
N SER A 23 19.55 -41.45 -14.34
CA SER A 23 19.43 -42.76 -13.69
C SER A 23 19.39 -43.90 -14.70
N ASP A 24 18.63 -43.75 -15.79
CA ASP A 24 18.53 -44.76 -16.85
C ASP A 24 19.88 -44.94 -17.57
N ILE A 25 20.60 -43.85 -17.88
CA ILE A 25 21.95 -43.90 -18.45
C ILE A 25 22.90 -44.64 -17.50
N GLN A 26 22.88 -44.34 -16.21
CA GLN A 26 23.72 -45.01 -15.22
C GLN A 26 23.41 -46.51 -15.12
N LEU A 27 22.14 -46.90 -15.21
CA LEU A 27 21.72 -48.30 -15.19
C LEU A 27 22.23 -49.06 -16.42
N ILE A 28 22.02 -48.51 -17.63
CA ILE A 28 22.51 -49.10 -18.89
C ILE A 28 24.04 -49.18 -18.84
N THR A 29 24.71 -48.12 -18.42
CA THR A 29 26.17 -48.07 -18.35
C THR A 29 26.75 -49.11 -17.39
N ARG A 30 26.08 -49.34 -16.25
CA ARG A 30 26.47 -50.38 -15.29
C ARG A 30 26.29 -51.79 -15.88
N GLN A 31 25.20 -52.04 -16.60
CA GLN A 31 24.96 -53.30 -17.30
C GLN A 31 26.02 -53.54 -18.40
N THR A 32 26.32 -52.53 -19.21
CA THR A 32 27.36 -52.59 -20.25
C THR A 32 28.74 -52.86 -19.65
N ARG A 33 29.07 -52.23 -18.51
CA ARG A 33 30.31 -52.49 -17.78
C ARG A 33 30.40 -53.94 -17.29
N LEU A 34 29.30 -54.49 -16.76
CA LEU A 34 29.26 -55.89 -16.33
C LEU A 34 29.41 -56.85 -17.51
N LEU A 35 28.77 -56.57 -18.65
CA LEU A 35 28.95 -57.35 -19.89
C LEU A 35 30.40 -57.33 -20.36
N ALA A 36 31.05 -56.16 -20.33
CA ALA A 36 32.46 -56.01 -20.68
C ALA A 36 33.38 -56.80 -19.73
N ILE A 37 33.10 -56.79 -18.42
CA ILE A 37 33.84 -57.58 -17.43
C ILE A 37 33.66 -59.08 -17.68
N ASN A 38 32.44 -59.53 -17.96
CA ASN A 38 32.17 -60.93 -18.30
C ASN A 38 32.92 -61.35 -19.58
N ALA A 39 32.94 -60.47 -20.59
CA ALA A 39 33.69 -60.71 -21.82
C ALA A 39 35.22 -60.75 -21.60
N LEU A 40 35.76 -59.92 -20.70
CA LEU A 40 37.17 -59.98 -20.28
C LEU A 40 37.51 -61.30 -19.60
N ILE A 41 36.63 -61.81 -18.73
CA ILE A 41 36.81 -63.12 -18.07
C ILE A 41 36.83 -64.24 -19.11
N GLU A 42 35.89 -64.24 -20.05
CA GLU A 42 35.80 -65.28 -21.07
C GLU A 42 36.97 -65.22 -22.08
N ALA A 43 37.40 -64.00 -22.42
CA ALA A 43 38.59 -63.79 -23.25
C ALA A 43 39.87 -64.31 -22.57
N ALA A 44 39.99 -64.16 -21.25
CA ALA A 44 41.08 -64.74 -20.47
C ALA A 44 41.00 -66.29 -20.46
N HIS A 45 39.79 -66.85 -20.35
CA HIS A 45 39.55 -68.29 -20.39
C HIS A 45 39.93 -68.92 -21.74
N ALA A 46 39.67 -68.21 -22.85
CA ALA A 46 40.04 -68.62 -24.20
C ALA A 46 41.55 -68.46 -24.52
N GLY A 47 42.35 -67.93 -23.58
CA GLY A 47 43.80 -67.81 -23.69
C GLY A 47 44.26 -67.03 -24.93
N LYS A 48 45.09 -67.65 -25.78
CA LYS A 48 45.64 -66.98 -26.98
C LYS A 48 44.58 -66.60 -28.01
N ALA A 49 43.46 -67.34 -28.08
CA ALA A 49 42.36 -67.10 -29.03
C ALA A 49 41.46 -65.92 -28.60
N GLY A 50 41.38 -65.62 -27.30
CA GLY A 50 40.58 -64.53 -26.75
C GLY A 50 41.22 -63.14 -26.81
N ARG A 51 42.50 -63.01 -27.20
CA ARG A 51 43.25 -61.73 -27.14
C ARG A 51 42.58 -60.57 -27.87
N GLY A 52 42.02 -60.80 -29.05
CA GLY A 52 41.29 -59.75 -29.80
C GLY A 52 40.01 -59.32 -29.08
N PHE A 53 39.28 -60.27 -28.50
CA PHE A 53 38.09 -60.01 -27.68
C PHE A 53 38.41 -59.25 -26.40
N ALA A 54 39.54 -59.55 -25.74
CA ALA A 54 39.98 -58.85 -24.53
C ALA A 54 40.19 -57.35 -24.77
N VAL A 55 40.79 -56.97 -25.92
CA VAL A 55 41.01 -55.56 -26.27
C VAL A 55 39.68 -54.81 -26.44
N VAL A 56 38.73 -55.40 -27.15
CA VAL A 56 37.40 -54.80 -27.35
C VAL A 56 36.67 -54.67 -26.02
N ALA A 57 36.73 -55.70 -25.17
CA ALA A 57 36.06 -55.68 -23.88
C ALA A 57 36.65 -54.62 -22.92
N GLU A 58 37.97 -54.42 -22.91
CA GLU A 58 38.59 -53.35 -22.12
C GLU A 58 38.17 -51.96 -22.62
N GLU A 59 38.07 -51.77 -23.94
CA GLU A 59 37.60 -50.51 -24.52
C GLU A 59 36.15 -50.20 -24.12
N VAL A 60 35.25 -51.19 -24.18
CA VAL A 60 33.85 -51.03 -23.75
C VAL A 60 33.75 -50.71 -22.26
N LYS A 61 34.60 -51.33 -21.42
CA LYS A 61 34.69 -51.02 -19.99
C LYS A 61 35.14 -49.56 -19.76
N ASN A 62 36.17 -49.11 -20.47
CA ASN A 62 36.68 -47.74 -20.38
C ASN A 62 35.62 -46.71 -20.82
N ILE A 63 34.91 -46.97 -21.93
CA ILE A 63 33.79 -46.14 -22.38
C ILE A 63 32.69 -46.09 -21.31
N SER A 64 32.35 -47.22 -20.69
CA SER A 64 31.33 -47.27 -19.64
C SER A 64 31.74 -46.46 -18.39
N GLU A 65 33.02 -46.47 -18.02
CA GLU A 65 33.53 -45.64 -16.93
C GLU A 65 33.46 -44.14 -17.26
N GLN A 66 33.80 -43.76 -18.49
CA GLN A 66 33.67 -42.38 -18.97
C GLN A 66 32.20 -41.91 -18.98
N ILE A 67 31.28 -42.72 -19.51
CA ILE A 67 29.85 -42.41 -19.51
C ILE A 67 29.35 -42.24 -18.06
N SER A 68 29.75 -43.11 -17.13
CA SER A 68 29.37 -43.00 -15.72
C SER A 68 29.84 -41.68 -15.10
N LYS A 69 31.06 -41.24 -15.43
CA LYS A 69 31.62 -39.97 -14.96
C LYS A 69 30.87 -38.77 -15.55
N ILE A 70 30.58 -38.79 -16.85
CA ILE A 70 29.81 -37.74 -17.53
C ILE A 70 28.40 -37.65 -16.95
N ALA A 71 27.71 -38.77 -16.79
CA ALA A 71 26.37 -38.84 -16.20
C ALA A 71 26.34 -38.27 -14.76
N SER A 72 27.37 -38.58 -13.96
CA SER A 72 27.48 -38.04 -12.60
C SER A 72 27.72 -36.53 -12.60
N GLY A 73 28.61 -36.02 -13.45
CA GLY A 73 28.83 -34.57 -13.60
C GLY A 73 27.57 -33.84 -14.06
N LEU A 74 26.87 -34.41 -15.05
CA LEU A 74 25.60 -33.87 -15.54
C LEU A 74 24.55 -33.78 -14.41
N THR A 75 24.47 -34.77 -13.52
CA THR A 75 23.56 -34.72 -12.36
C THR A 75 23.86 -33.52 -11.46
N GLN A 76 25.14 -33.29 -11.17
CA GLN A 76 25.57 -32.21 -10.29
C GLN A 76 25.28 -30.84 -10.89
N ASP A 77 25.60 -30.66 -12.18
CA ASP A 77 25.37 -29.40 -12.92
C ASP A 77 23.88 -29.10 -13.06
N LEU A 78 23.06 -30.13 -13.33
CA LEU A 78 21.60 -30.03 -13.38
C LEU A 78 21.02 -29.61 -12.03
N GLN A 79 21.43 -30.27 -10.94
CA GLN A 79 20.94 -29.93 -9.61
C GLN A 79 21.26 -28.49 -9.23
N ALA A 80 22.48 -28.03 -9.52
CA ALA A 80 22.88 -26.64 -9.28
C ALA A 80 22.01 -25.67 -10.07
N SER A 81 21.80 -25.93 -11.37
CA SER A 81 21.00 -25.09 -12.27
C SER A 81 19.52 -25.04 -11.87
N VAL A 82 18.92 -26.18 -11.49
CA VAL A 82 17.53 -26.26 -11.03
C VAL A 82 17.34 -25.50 -9.72
N ASN A 83 18.29 -25.63 -8.79
CA ASN A 83 18.24 -24.91 -7.52
C ASN A 83 18.27 -23.40 -7.76
N GLU A 84 19.18 -22.93 -8.63
CA GLU A 84 19.26 -21.51 -9.02
C GLU A 84 17.96 -21.02 -9.69
N LEU A 85 17.42 -21.77 -10.66
CA LEU A 85 16.15 -21.46 -11.31
C LEU A 85 14.98 -21.39 -10.33
N THR A 86 14.97 -22.27 -9.33
CA THR A 86 13.91 -22.31 -8.32
C THR A 86 13.97 -21.10 -7.40
N GLU A 87 15.16 -20.71 -6.96
CA GLU A 87 15.33 -19.50 -6.14
C GLU A 87 15.03 -18.22 -6.93
N LEU A 88 15.47 -18.13 -8.19
CA LEU A 88 15.10 -17.04 -9.09
C LEU A 88 13.58 -16.97 -9.31
N GLY A 89 12.92 -18.10 -9.55
CA GLY A 89 11.48 -18.17 -9.73
C GLY A 89 10.70 -17.73 -8.49
N LYS A 90 11.13 -18.14 -7.30
CA LYS A 90 10.55 -17.67 -6.02
C LYS A 90 10.75 -16.17 -5.83
N GLY A 91 11.95 -15.65 -6.11
CA GLY A 91 12.26 -14.23 -6.03
C GLY A 91 11.37 -13.40 -6.97
N MET A 92 11.22 -13.83 -8.22
CA MET A 92 10.32 -13.19 -9.19
C MET A 92 8.86 -13.22 -8.72
N CYS A 93 8.39 -14.33 -8.17
CA CYS A 93 7.04 -14.43 -7.59
C CYS A 93 6.82 -13.42 -6.47
N PHE A 94 7.79 -13.29 -5.57
CA PHE A 94 7.76 -12.33 -4.48
C PHE A 94 7.74 -10.90 -5.00
N ASP A 95 8.63 -10.56 -5.94
CA ASP A 95 8.73 -9.21 -6.51
C ASP A 95 7.45 -8.82 -7.25
N VAL A 96 6.88 -9.70 -8.07
CA VAL A 96 5.63 -9.41 -8.79
C VAL A 96 4.48 -9.16 -7.82
N ARG A 97 4.37 -9.95 -6.75
CA ARG A 97 3.33 -9.76 -5.73
C ARG A 97 3.57 -8.48 -4.92
N GLY A 98 4.79 -8.25 -4.48
CA GLY A 98 5.19 -7.07 -3.72
C GLY A 98 4.98 -5.76 -4.49
N GLN A 99 5.42 -5.72 -5.75
CA GLN A 99 5.17 -4.58 -6.65
C GLN A 99 3.68 -4.32 -6.82
N ARG A 100 2.87 -5.36 -7.08
CA ARG A 100 1.42 -5.21 -7.19
C ARG A 100 0.80 -4.60 -5.93
N LEU A 101 1.19 -5.04 -4.73
CA LEU A 101 0.67 -4.49 -3.48
C LEU A 101 1.09 -3.03 -3.29
N ALA A 102 2.33 -2.70 -3.64
CA ALA A 102 2.84 -1.34 -3.56
C ALA A 102 2.11 -0.40 -4.56
N ASP A 103 1.80 -0.88 -5.77
CA ASP A 103 1.01 -0.15 -6.77
C ASP A 103 -0.44 0.05 -6.31
N LEU A 104 -1.06 -0.97 -5.70
CA LEU A 104 -2.39 -0.82 -5.11
C LEU A 104 -2.39 0.18 -3.95
N ALA A 105 -1.32 0.19 -3.14
CA ALA A 105 -1.14 1.15 -2.06
C ALA A 105 -0.95 2.59 -2.59
N LEU A 106 -0.23 2.77 -3.71
CA LEU A 106 -0.09 4.05 -4.39
C LEU A 106 -1.45 4.57 -4.88
N ASN A 107 -2.20 3.75 -5.61
CA ASN A 107 -3.54 4.13 -6.09
C ASN A 107 -4.48 4.49 -4.93
N LEU A 108 -4.41 3.77 -3.80
CA LEU A 108 -5.17 4.06 -2.60
C LEU A 108 -4.87 5.47 -2.05
N ILE A 109 -3.59 5.79 -1.87
CA ILE A 109 -3.18 7.05 -1.24
C ILE A 109 -3.35 8.26 -2.16
N GLU A 110 -3.18 8.09 -3.47
CA GLU A 110 -3.42 9.14 -4.47
C GLU A 110 -4.88 9.62 -4.50
N ILE A 111 -5.84 8.70 -4.35
CA ILE A 111 -7.26 9.06 -4.28
C ILE A 111 -7.53 9.95 -3.06
N ILE A 112 -6.92 9.62 -1.92
CA ILE A 112 -7.05 10.43 -0.70
C ILE A 112 -6.38 11.78 -0.88
N ASP A 113 -5.16 11.84 -1.40
CA ASP A 113 -4.47 13.12 -1.61
C ASP A 113 -5.27 14.09 -2.47
N ARG A 114 -5.86 13.59 -3.56
CA ARG A 114 -6.72 14.40 -4.41
C ARG A 114 -7.94 14.90 -3.65
N ASN A 115 -8.60 14.02 -2.88
CA ASN A 115 -9.73 14.40 -2.05
C ASN A 115 -9.35 15.49 -1.05
N LEU A 116 -8.21 15.36 -0.37
CA LEU A 116 -7.72 16.34 0.61
C LEU A 116 -7.32 17.67 -0.05
N TYR A 117 -6.67 17.64 -1.22
CA TYR A 117 -6.35 18.83 -2.01
C TYR A 117 -7.59 19.68 -2.28
N GLU A 118 -8.69 19.06 -2.73
CA GLU A 118 -9.93 19.78 -3.00
C GLU A 118 -10.45 20.52 -1.76
N ARG A 119 -10.34 19.93 -0.56
CA ARG A 119 -10.78 20.59 0.68
C ARG A 119 -9.94 21.83 1.02
N THR A 120 -8.66 21.85 0.65
CA THR A 120 -7.82 23.04 0.79
C THR A 120 -8.28 24.19 -0.11
N CYS A 121 -8.86 23.88 -1.27
CA CYS A 121 -9.45 24.85 -2.17
C CYS A 121 -10.82 25.31 -1.64
N ASP A 122 -11.67 24.37 -1.25
CA ASP A 122 -13.00 24.62 -0.70
C ASP A 122 -12.94 25.59 0.49
N VAL A 123 -12.08 25.32 1.49
CA VAL A 123 -12.00 26.13 2.71
C VAL A 123 -11.56 27.57 2.43
N ARG A 124 -10.63 27.76 1.49
CA ARG A 124 -10.14 29.10 1.11
C ARG A 124 -11.16 29.87 0.30
N TRP A 125 -11.86 29.18 -0.60
CA TRP A 125 -12.92 29.79 -1.39
C TRP A 125 -14.08 30.22 -0.49
N TRP A 126 -14.56 29.34 0.39
CA TRP A 126 -15.67 29.65 1.28
C TRP A 126 -15.31 30.68 2.35
N ALA A 127 -14.04 30.80 2.75
CA ALA A 127 -13.58 31.90 3.60
C ALA A 127 -13.85 33.30 3.00
N THR A 128 -14.17 33.40 1.71
CA THR A 128 -14.50 34.67 1.04
C THR A 128 -16.01 34.87 0.84
N ASP A 129 -16.86 33.93 1.27
CA ASP A 129 -18.32 34.04 1.13
C ASP A 129 -18.87 35.24 1.93
N ALA A 130 -19.71 36.05 1.30
CA ALA A 130 -20.24 37.27 1.89
C ALA A 130 -21.04 36.99 3.17
N SER A 131 -21.76 35.86 3.26
CA SER A 131 -22.54 35.51 4.44
C SER A 131 -21.67 35.27 5.68
N LEU A 132 -20.43 34.82 5.50
CA LEU A 132 -19.45 34.63 6.57
C LEU A 132 -18.87 35.97 7.02
N VAL A 133 -18.56 36.86 6.07
CA VAL A 133 -18.09 38.21 6.37
C VAL A 133 -19.16 39.00 7.12
N ASP A 134 -20.41 38.94 6.66
CA ASP A 134 -21.55 39.67 7.23
C ASP A 134 -21.85 39.23 8.67
N VAL A 135 -21.86 37.92 8.96
CA VAL A 135 -22.12 37.42 10.32
C VAL A 135 -20.98 37.78 11.29
N LEU A 136 -19.72 37.80 10.83
CA LEU A 136 -18.56 38.14 11.65
C LEU A 136 -18.46 39.66 11.92
N MET A 137 -18.84 40.49 10.95
CA MET A 137 -18.88 41.94 11.13
C MET A 137 -20.08 42.41 11.95
N THR A 138 -21.25 41.79 11.74
CA THR A 138 -22.50 42.18 12.38
C THR A 138 -23.26 40.95 12.88
N PRO A 139 -22.91 40.38 14.06
CA PRO A 139 -23.43 39.09 14.54
C PRO A 139 -24.85 39.19 15.14
N THR A 140 -25.84 39.54 14.32
CA THR A 140 -27.27 39.54 14.68
C THR A 140 -27.89 38.15 14.57
N ALA A 141 -29.08 37.96 15.16
CA ALA A 141 -29.84 36.71 14.97
C ALA A 141 -30.13 36.44 13.48
N GLN A 142 -30.40 37.49 12.69
CA GLN A 142 -30.68 37.37 11.27
C GLN A 142 -29.44 36.95 10.46
N SER A 143 -28.28 37.57 10.70
CA SER A 143 -27.06 37.21 9.97
C SER A 143 -26.53 35.82 10.36
N ARG A 144 -26.70 35.40 11.63
CA ARG A 144 -26.40 34.02 12.05
C ARG A 144 -27.28 32.99 11.37
N ALA A 145 -28.58 33.25 11.30
CA ALA A 145 -29.53 32.37 10.59
C ALA A 145 -29.20 32.29 9.09
N HIS A 146 -28.95 33.44 8.46
CA HIS A 146 -28.58 33.49 7.04
C HIS A 146 -27.27 32.76 6.74
N SER A 147 -26.23 32.98 7.55
CA SER A 147 -24.96 32.27 7.39
C SER A 147 -25.14 30.76 7.55
N SER A 148 -25.88 30.32 8.58
CA SER A 148 -26.16 28.90 8.81
C SER A 148 -26.93 28.26 7.64
N GLU A 149 -27.94 28.95 7.09
CA GLU A 149 -28.68 28.52 5.90
C GLU A 149 -27.76 28.37 4.67
N ARG A 150 -26.88 29.36 4.44
CA ARG A 150 -25.90 29.33 3.33
C ARG A 150 -24.93 28.16 3.46
N LEU A 151 -24.43 27.90 4.67
CA LEU A 151 -23.58 26.74 4.95
C LEU A 151 -24.33 25.42 4.74
N GLY A 152 -25.61 25.36 5.12
CA GLY A 152 -26.47 24.20 4.86
C GLY A 152 -26.61 23.90 3.36
N VAL A 153 -26.82 24.91 2.52
CA VAL A 153 -26.88 24.76 1.06
C VAL A 153 -25.57 24.22 0.48
N ILE A 154 -24.42 24.68 1.01
CA ILE A 154 -23.11 24.14 0.62
C ILE A 154 -23.05 22.65 0.98
N LEU A 155 -23.38 22.29 2.21
CA LEU A 155 -23.32 20.90 2.69
C LEU A 155 -24.30 19.96 1.97
N ASP A 156 -25.42 20.48 1.44
CA ASP A 156 -26.34 19.69 0.61
C ASP A 156 -25.75 19.36 -0.77
N SER A 157 -24.83 20.20 -1.26
CA SER A 157 -24.13 20.00 -2.53
C SER A 157 -22.82 19.21 -2.35
N TYR A 158 -22.16 19.34 -1.20
CA TYR A 158 -20.88 18.72 -0.88
C TYR A 158 -21.05 17.72 0.27
N THR A 159 -21.44 16.50 -0.07
CA THR A 159 -21.83 15.44 0.89
C THR A 159 -20.68 14.78 1.65
N VAL A 160 -19.44 15.24 1.43
CA VAL A 160 -18.22 14.71 2.05
C VAL A 160 -17.86 15.36 3.38
N TYR A 161 -18.63 16.36 3.80
CA TYR A 161 -18.41 17.10 5.04
C TYR A 161 -19.51 16.77 6.04
N LEU A 162 -19.13 16.64 7.31
CA LEU A 162 -20.09 16.53 8.40
C LEU A 162 -20.73 17.88 8.71
N ASP A 163 -19.90 18.93 8.82
CA ASP A 163 -20.36 20.28 9.11
C ASP A 163 -19.31 21.33 8.66
N ILE A 164 -19.75 22.60 8.63
CA ILE A 164 -18.92 23.78 8.42
C ILE A 164 -19.21 24.76 9.55
N TRP A 165 -18.17 25.25 10.21
CA TRP A 165 -18.27 26.17 11.33
C TRP A 165 -17.66 27.53 11.00
N VAL A 166 -18.27 28.57 11.55
CA VAL A 166 -17.74 29.93 11.50
C VAL A 166 -17.51 30.38 12.93
N ALA A 167 -16.26 30.65 13.27
CA ALA A 167 -15.86 31.13 14.58
C ALA A 167 -15.35 32.57 14.51
N ASP A 168 -15.69 33.37 15.52
CA ASP A 168 -15.11 34.71 15.68
C ASP A 168 -13.62 34.65 16.10
N THR A 169 -12.95 35.80 16.18
CA THR A 169 -11.53 35.87 16.55
C THR A 169 -11.23 35.42 17.98
N THR A 170 -12.26 35.29 18.83
CA THR A 170 -12.10 34.77 20.21
C THR A 170 -12.22 33.25 20.26
N GLY A 171 -12.66 32.61 19.17
CA GLY A 171 -12.90 31.18 19.08
C GLY A 171 -14.33 30.78 19.39
N CYS A 172 -15.28 31.70 19.52
CA CYS A 172 -16.68 31.36 19.69
C CYS A 172 -17.31 31.00 18.35
N VAL A 173 -17.90 29.82 18.22
CA VAL A 173 -18.63 29.41 17.01
C VAL A 173 -19.96 30.15 16.94
N ILE A 174 -20.16 30.96 15.89
CA ILE A 174 -21.33 31.84 15.74
C ILE A 174 -22.31 31.35 14.66
N ALA A 175 -21.88 30.47 13.77
CA ALA A 175 -22.73 29.79 12.77
C ALA A 175 -22.21 28.37 12.48
N SER A 176 -23.14 27.48 12.13
CA SER A 176 -22.90 26.08 11.73
C SER A 176 -23.80 25.76 10.54
N GLY A 177 -23.39 24.85 9.66
CA GLY A 177 -24.20 24.38 8.53
C GLY A 177 -25.21 23.30 8.87
N ARG A 178 -25.05 22.63 10.02
CA ARG A 178 -25.98 21.59 10.54
C ARG A 178 -26.38 21.85 12.00
N PRO A 179 -26.93 23.03 12.33
CA PRO A 179 -27.27 23.38 13.72
C PRO A 179 -28.34 22.45 14.32
N ASP A 180 -29.22 21.88 13.49
CA ASP A 180 -30.25 20.94 13.94
C ASP A 180 -29.70 19.53 14.20
N THR A 181 -28.56 19.17 13.59
CA THR A 181 -27.89 17.87 13.80
C THR A 181 -26.89 17.93 14.95
N PHE A 182 -26.16 19.04 15.07
CA PHE A 182 -25.11 19.26 16.06
C PHE A 182 -25.45 20.47 16.94
N ASP A 183 -26.43 20.29 17.83
CA ASP A 183 -27.03 21.32 18.67
C ASP A 183 -26.06 22.03 19.63
N LYS A 184 -24.93 21.40 19.95
CA LYS A 184 -23.90 21.93 20.86
C LYS A 184 -22.83 22.77 20.17
N VAL A 185 -22.84 22.87 18.84
CA VAL A 185 -21.78 23.56 18.08
C VAL A 185 -21.87 25.07 18.24
N ILE A 186 -23.05 25.66 18.06
CA ILE A 186 -23.22 27.11 18.16
C ILE A 186 -22.99 27.55 19.61
N GLY A 187 -22.07 28.50 19.79
CA GLY A 187 -21.63 29.00 21.10
C GLY A 187 -20.49 28.20 21.73
N ALA A 188 -20.06 27.09 21.12
CA ALA A 188 -18.87 26.36 21.58
C ALA A 188 -17.61 27.23 21.43
N ASN A 189 -16.67 27.06 22.34
CA ASN A 189 -15.37 27.71 22.28
C ASN A 189 -14.32 26.75 21.70
N VAL A 190 -13.75 27.11 20.56
CA VAL A 190 -12.74 26.35 19.82
C VAL A 190 -11.37 27.04 19.79
N ASN A 191 -11.13 28.01 20.68
CA ASN A 191 -9.87 28.77 20.72
C ASN A 191 -8.62 27.89 20.91
N GLU A 192 -8.76 26.73 21.57
CA GLU A 192 -7.69 25.77 21.77
C GLU A 192 -7.56 24.72 20.67
N ALA A 193 -8.51 24.66 19.73
CA ALA A 193 -8.45 23.75 18.62
C ALA A 193 -7.27 24.11 17.70
N THR A 194 -6.49 23.11 17.28
CA THR A 194 -5.30 23.33 16.44
C THR A 194 -5.65 24.04 15.14
N TRP A 195 -6.73 23.62 14.47
CA TRP A 195 -7.17 24.24 13.22
C TRP A 195 -7.46 25.73 13.39
N PHE A 196 -8.13 26.11 14.48
CA PHE A 196 -8.45 27.51 14.77
C PHE A 196 -7.17 28.33 15.04
N LYS A 197 -6.31 27.83 15.94
CA LYS A 197 -5.05 28.51 16.31
C LYS A 197 -4.12 28.75 15.13
N GLN A 198 -4.09 27.81 14.18
CA GLN A 198 -3.27 27.95 12.98
C GLN A 198 -3.89 28.97 12.02
N ALA A 199 -5.17 28.81 11.68
CA ALA A 199 -5.84 29.67 10.72
C ALA A 199 -5.90 31.14 11.15
N VAL A 200 -6.19 31.43 12.42
CA VAL A 200 -6.29 32.83 12.90
C VAL A 200 -4.96 33.60 12.78
N ARG A 201 -3.82 32.89 12.71
CA ARG A 201 -2.47 33.46 12.59
C ARG A 201 -2.03 33.67 11.13
N HIS A 202 -2.81 33.20 10.15
CA HIS A 202 -2.45 33.34 8.74
C HIS A 202 -2.44 34.82 8.30
N SER A 203 -1.40 35.20 7.56
CA SER A 203 -1.17 36.56 7.06
C SER A 203 -1.68 36.77 5.63
N SER A 204 -1.99 35.69 4.91
CA SER A 204 -2.57 35.73 3.56
C SER A 204 -3.88 34.92 3.48
N GLY A 205 -4.79 35.32 2.59
CA GLY A 205 -5.97 34.53 2.22
C GLY A 205 -5.65 33.27 1.41
N ASP A 206 -4.42 33.15 0.90
CA ASP A 206 -3.97 31.94 0.19
C ASP A 206 -3.59 30.79 1.16
N GLN A 207 -3.44 31.10 2.45
CA GLN A 207 -3.03 30.12 3.46
C GLN A 207 -4.22 29.37 4.04
N TYR A 208 -4.01 28.08 4.28
CA TYR A 208 -4.97 27.17 4.89
C TYR A 208 -4.23 26.25 5.86
N PHE A 209 -4.99 25.61 6.74
CA PHE A 209 -4.51 24.54 7.59
C PHE A 209 -5.24 23.25 7.22
N ALA A 210 -4.51 22.15 7.12
CA ALA A 210 -5.03 20.79 7.00
C ALA A 210 -4.62 20.03 8.27
N GLY A 211 -5.62 19.51 8.99
CA GLY A 211 -5.43 18.83 10.27
C GLY A 211 -5.23 17.33 10.13
N GLU A 212 -4.68 16.71 11.18
CA GLU A 212 -4.63 15.26 11.29
C GLU A 212 -6.02 14.67 11.53
N VAL A 213 -6.15 13.36 11.30
CA VAL A 213 -7.36 12.61 11.63
C VAL A 213 -7.56 12.63 13.15
N ALA A 214 -8.71 13.14 13.59
CA ALA A 214 -9.05 13.24 15.00
C ALA A 214 -10.55 12.98 15.23
N VAL A 215 -10.87 12.58 16.46
CA VAL A 215 -12.26 12.49 16.91
C VAL A 215 -12.71 13.88 17.33
N GLU A 216 -13.83 14.37 16.78
CA GLU A 216 -14.40 15.67 17.11
C GLU A 216 -15.62 15.51 18.05
N PRO A 217 -15.50 15.85 19.35
CA PRO A 217 -16.58 15.68 20.31
C PRO A 217 -17.87 16.43 19.97
N LEU A 218 -17.77 17.61 19.36
CA LEU A 218 -18.96 18.40 18.99
C LEU A 218 -19.71 17.83 17.78
N LEU A 219 -19.06 16.93 17.01
CA LEU A 219 -19.67 16.18 15.91
C LEU A 219 -20.02 14.76 16.33
N ASN A 220 -20.57 14.61 17.54
CA ASN A 220 -20.96 13.33 18.15
C ASN A 220 -19.81 12.31 18.24
N GLY A 221 -18.56 12.76 18.34
CA GLY A 221 -17.40 11.87 18.40
C GLY A 221 -17.06 11.22 17.05
N SER A 222 -17.44 11.84 15.93
CA SER A 222 -17.10 11.36 14.60
C SER A 222 -15.61 11.56 14.30
N GLN A 223 -15.02 10.68 13.49
CA GLN A 223 -13.66 10.87 12.99
C GLN A 223 -13.67 11.88 11.84
N THR A 224 -12.83 12.90 11.95
CA THR A 224 -12.76 13.99 10.99
C THR A 224 -11.34 14.34 10.63
N CYS A 225 -11.20 15.00 9.48
CA CYS A 225 -10.01 15.76 9.11
C CYS A 225 -10.44 17.23 8.98
N ALA A 226 -9.98 18.08 9.90
CA ALA A 226 -10.38 19.48 9.95
C ALA A 226 -9.52 20.34 9.02
N PHE A 227 -10.15 21.11 8.15
CA PHE A 227 -9.48 22.14 7.35
C PHE A 227 -9.95 23.52 7.78
N SER A 228 -9.08 24.51 7.72
CA SER A 228 -9.47 25.86 8.11
C SER A 228 -8.74 26.96 7.36
N ALA A 229 -9.40 28.11 7.27
CA ALA A 229 -8.87 29.33 6.69
C ALA A 229 -9.37 30.56 7.46
N ALA A 230 -8.58 31.63 7.42
CA ALA A 230 -8.97 32.91 8.00
C ALA A 230 -10.05 33.58 7.12
N VAL A 231 -11.14 34.03 7.75
CA VAL A 231 -12.10 34.93 7.12
C VAL A 231 -11.63 36.36 7.32
N ARG A 232 -11.63 37.15 6.23
CA ARG A 232 -11.08 38.52 6.21
C ARG A 232 -12.17 39.54 5.95
N SER A 233 -11.94 40.78 6.39
CA SER A 233 -12.92 41.87 6.32
C SER A 233 -13.36 42.27 4.92
N ASN A 234 -12.62 41.87 3.89
CA ASN A 234 -12.98 42.00 2.48
C ASN A 234 -12.22 40.94 1.66
N ALA A 235 -12.50 40.86 0.35
CA ALA A 235 -11.87 39.91 -0.58
C ALA A 235 -10.34 40.12 -0.79
N GLY A 236 -9.74 41.14 -0.16
CA GLY A 236 -8.30 41.39 -0.22
C GLY A 236 -7.51 40.35 0.58
N LYS A 237 -6.49 39.75 -0.06
CA LYS A 237 -5.65 38.70 0.52
C LYS A 237 -4.97 39.06 1.84
N HIS A 238 -4.74 40.36 2.10
CA HIS A 238 -4.03 40.85 3.28
C HIS A 238 -4.91 41.68 4.23
N SER A 239 -6.23 41.62 4.04
CA SER A 239 -7.15 42.35 4.90
C SER A 239 -7.22 41.74 6.30
N PRO A 240 -7.59 42.54 7.33
CA PRO A 240 -7.68 42.07 8.70
C PRO A 240 -8.50 40.77 8.82
N VAL A 241 -7.99 39.82 9.60
CA VAL A 241 -8.72 38.60 9.98
C VAL A 241 -9.84 39.01 10.93
N ILE A 242 -11.06 38.60 10.62
CA ILE A 242 -12.26 38.87 11.41
C ILE A 242 -12.90 37.60 11.98
N GLY A 243 -12.42 36.42 11.57
CA GLY A 243 -12.83 35.12 12.08
C GLY A 243 -12.15 33.98 11.34
N VAL A 244 -12.64 32.77 11.56
CA VAL A 244 -12.11 31.54 10.97
C VAL A 244 -13.27 30.67 10.49
N ILE A 245 -13.14 30.11 9.28
CA ILE A 245 -13.97 29.01 8.82
C ILE A 245 -13.25 27.69 9.09
N GLY A 246 -13.96 26.73 9.66
CA GLY A 246 -13.53 25.34 9.83
C GLY A 246 -14.46 24.41 9.06
N ILE A 247 -13.92 23.51 8.25
CA ILE A 247 -14.70 22.47 7.56
C ILE A 247 -14.24 21.10 8.04
N PHE A 248 -15.20 20.22 8.31
CA PHE A 248 -14.94 18.93 8.95
C PHE A 248 -15.22 17.81 7.96
N PHE A 249 -14.15 17.36 7.29
CA PHE A 249 -14.22 16.27 6.32
C PHE A 249 -14.56 14.96 7.03
N ASP A 250 -15.55 14.24 6.52
CA ASP A 250 -16.02 12.95 7.06
C ASP A 250 -14.99 11.85 6.78
N TRP A 251 -13.97 11.77 7.63
CA TRP A 251 -12.84 10.88 7.39
C TRP A 251 -13.27 9.41 7.33
N LYS A 252 -14.19 8.98 8.21
CA LYS A 252 -14.59 7.58 8.30
C LYS A 252 -15.25 7.10 7.01
N ASN A 253 -16.29 7.79 6.55
CA ASN A 253 -17.02 7.34 5.37
C ASN A 253 -16.18 7.44 4.09
N GLN A 254 -15.35 8.49 3.98
CA GLN A 254 -14.52 8.69 2.80
C GLN A 254 -13.36 7.67 2.74
N SER A 255 -12.69 7.42 3.86
CA SER A 255 -11.62 6.41 3.91
C SER A 255 -12.15 4.99 3.72
N ASP A 256 -13.32 4.64 4.28
CA ASP A 256 -13.97 3.34 4.06
C ASP A 256 -14.28 3.12 2.58
N SER A 257 -14.82 4.12 1.89
CA SER A 257 -15.11 4.03 0.45
C SER A 257 -13.85 3.74 -0.36
N VAL A 258 -12.74 4.42 -0.05
CA VAL A 258 -11.47 4.26 -0.76
C VAL A 258 -10.83 2.89 -0.45
N ILE A 259 -10.83 2.47 0.81
CA ILE A 259 -10.33 1.15 1.24
C ILE A 259 -11.11 0.01 0.57
N ASN A 260 -12.45 0.10 0.58
CA ASN A 260 -13.29 -0.93 -0.04
C ASN A 260 -13.15 -0.95 -1.57
N GLY A 261 -12.84 0.21 -2.16
CA GLY A 261 -12.61 0.39 -3.59
C GLY A 261 -11.31 -0.21 -4.14
N VAL A 262 -10.36 -0.65 -3.28
CA VAL A 262 -9.14 -1.31 -3.75
C VAL A 262 -9.47 -2.57 -4.55
N ARG A 263 -8.83 -2.73 -5.71
CA ARG A 263 -9.11 -3.83 -6.66
C ARG A 263 -8.47 -5.14 -6.23
N LEU A 264 -9.15 -5.83 -5.33
CA LEU A 264 -8.83 -7.18 -4.87
C LEU A 264 -9.95 -8.14 -5.28
N SER A 265 -9.60 -9.37 -5.67
CA SER A 265 -10.57 -10.46 -5.82
C SER A 265 -11.17 -10.84 -4.47
N ASP A 266 -12.32 -11.54 -4.47
CA ASP A 266 -12.96 -11.98 -3.23
C ASP A 266 -12.03 -12.86 -2.38
N GLU A 267 -11.28 -13.76 -3.02
CA GLU A 267 -10.28 -14.58 -2.36
C GLU A 267 -9.14 -13.74 -1.78
N GLU A 268 -8.61 -12.77 -2.55
CA GLU A 268 -7.56 -11.88 -2.06
C GLU A 268 -8.02 -11.06 -0.85
N ARG A 269 -9.27 -10.57 -0.84
CA ARG A 269 -9.83 -9.79 0.27
C ARG A 269 -9.82 -10.55 1.58
N THR A 270 -10.07 -11.87 1.56
CA THR A 270 -10.07 -12.68 2.80
C THR A 270 -8.70 -12.77 3.49
N ARG A 271 -7.62 -12.53 2.72
CA ARG A 271 -6.23 -12.63 3.18
C ARG A 271 -5.45 -11.34 3.04
N THR A 272 -6.14 -10.22 2.79
CA THR A 272 -5.53 -8.90 2.58
C THR A 272 -6.13 -7.88 3.52
N ARG A 273 -5.26 -7.17 4.23
CA ARG A 273 -5.60 -6.02 5.06
C ARG A 273 -5.09 -4.75 4.37
N VAL A 274 -6.01 -3.84 4.08
CA VAL A 274 -5.73 -2.53 3.49
C VAL A 274 -5.77 -1.49 4.59
N MET A 275 -4.82 -0.56 4.58
CA MET A 275 -4.68 0.47 5.60
C MET A 275 -4.21 1.80 5.01
N MET A 276 -4.51 2.86 5.75
CA MET A 276 -3.84 4.14 5.63
C MET A 276 -3.20 4.46 6.97
N VAL A 277 -1.98 5.00 6.94
CA VAL A 277 -1.25 5.42 8.14
C VAL A 277 -0.78 6.86 8.02
N ASP A 278 -0.70 7.56 9.15
CA ASP A 278 -0.15 8.91 9.18
C ASP A 278 1.39 8.93 9.08
N ALA A 279 2.00 10.13 9.12
CA ALA A 279 3.45 10.29 9.05
C ALA A 279 4.22 9.68 10.24
N SER A 280 3.52 9.31 11.33
CA SER A 280 4.04 8.58 12.49
C SER A 280 3.70 7.08 12.44
N HIS A 281 3.27 6.60 11.26
CA HIS A 281 2.83 5.23 10.99
C HIS A 281 1.66 4.76 11.84
N ARG A 282 0.84 5.67 12.39
CA ARG A 282 -0.38 5.33 13.13
C ARG A 282 -1.52 5.05 12.16
N ILE A 283 -2.28 3.98 12.40
CA ILE A 283 -3.42 3.59 11.56
C ILE A 283 -4.50 4.66 11.64
N ILE A 284 -4.79 5.31 10.52
CA ILE A 284 -5.88 6.29 10.39
C ILE A 284 -7.10 5.70 9.68
N ALA A 285 -6.94 4.62 8.91
CA ALA A 285 -8.05 3.84 8.36
C ALA A 285 -7.62 2.39 8.10
N SER A 286 -8.54 1.43 8.20
CA SER A 286 -8.26 0.02 7.88
C SER A 286 -9.49 -0.74 7.39
N SER A 287 -9.28 -1.73 6.52
CA SER A 287 -10.30 -2.70 6.09
C SER A 287 -10.64 -3.73 7.17
N ASP A 288 -9.78 -3.90 8.18
CA ASP A 288 -10.03 -4.81 9.30
C ASP A 288 -10.71 -4.05 10.44
N PRO A 289 -11.96 -4.40 10.81
CA PRO A 289 -12.69 -3.74 11.90
C PRO A 289 -12.02 -3.89 13.27
N GLN A 290 -11.16 -4.89 13.45
CA GLN A 290 -10.42 -5.11 14.69
C GLN A 290 -9.10 -4.32 14.73
N SER A 291 -8.73 -3.63 13.63
CA SER A 291 -7.52 -2.82 13.61
C SER A 291 -7.63 -1.67 14.61
N PRO A 292 -6.65 -1.53 15.51
CA PRO A 292 -6.73 -0.54 16.57
C PRO A 292 -6.32 0.82 16.01
N LEU A 293 -7.30 1.60 15.52
CA LEU A 293 -7.05 2.95 14.99
C LEU A 293 -6.21 3.78 15.99
N GLY A 294 -5.29 4.59 15.46
CA GLY A 294 -4.32 5.36 16.24
C GLY A 294 -3.09 4.57 16.72
N HIS A 295 -3.04 3.24 16.58
CA HIS A 295 -1.85 2.46 16.91
C HIS A 295 -0.85 2.49 15.77
N SER A 296 0.44 2.54 16.12
CA SER A 296 1.52 2.45 15.14
C SER A 296 1.71 1.02 14.64
N ILE A 297 1.99 0.88 13.35
CA ILE A 297 2.46 -0.37 12.76
C ILE A 297 3.98 -0.36 12.59
N ASP A 298 4.58 -1.55 12.59
CA ASP A 298 5.96 -1.71 12.15
C ASP A 298 5.98 -1.67 10.62
N LEU A 299 6.44 -0.54 10.09
CA LEU A 299 6.53 -0.26 8.66
C LEU A 299 7.99 0.02 8.33
N GLN A 300 8.63 -0.92 7.63
CA GLN A 300 10.01 -0.79 7.21
C GLN A 300 10.10 0.03 5.92
N THR A 301 10.12 1.35 6.05
CA THR A 301 10.40 2.23 4.92
C THR A 301 11.91 2.32 4.68
N ARG A 302 12.31 2.36 3.41
CA ARG A 302 13.70 2.61 3.03
C ARG A 302 13.91 4.09 2.74
N ALA A 303 14.95 4.68 3.32
CA ALA A 303 15.28 6.08 3.11
C ALA A 303 15.43 6.40 1.60
N GLY A 304 14.69 7.40 1.12
CA GLY A 304 14.68 7.80 -0.29
C GLY A 304 13.75 6.98 -1.19
N GLN A 305 13.01 5.99 -0.66
CA GLN A 305 12.01 5.24 -1.43
C GLN A 305 10.58 5.56 -0.95
N ALA A 306 9.83 6.27 -1.80
CA ALA A 306 8.42 6.59 -1.55
C ALA A 306 7.51 5.34 -1.59
N THR A 307 7.89 4.33 -2.38
CA THR A 307 7.13 3.10 -2.58
C THR A 307 8.05 1.91 -2.34
N GLY A 308 7.53 0.84 -1.72
CA GLY A 308 8.32 -0.34 -1.43
C GLY A 308 7.47 -1.52 -0.95
N TYR A 309 8.13 -2.66 -0.78
CA TYR A 309 7.52 -3.84 -0.20
C TYR A 309 8.55 -4.67 0.58
N SER A 310 8.07 -5.41 1.58
CA SER A 310 8.88 -6.25 2.44
C SER A 310 8.10 -7.48 2.91
N THR A 311 8.81 -8.49 3.39
CA THR A 311 8.21 -9.67 4.01
C THR A 311 8.02 -9.42 5.50
N LEU A 312 6.86 -9.81 6.03
CA LEU A 312 6.56 -9.82 7.45
C LEU A 312 6.85 -11.20 8.07
N PRO A 313 7.12 -11.29 9.39
CA PRO A 313 7.42 -12.55 10.08
C PRO A 313 6.32 -13.62 9.99
N ASN A 314 5.07 -13.20 9.74
CA ASN A 314 3.89 -14.06 9.66
C ASN A 314 3.64 -14.62 8.24
N ASN A 315 4.66 -14.71 7.39
CA ASN A 315 4.54 -15.15 5.99
C ASN A 315 3.59 -14.26 5.15
N SER A 316 3.58 -12.97 5.44
CA SER A 316 2.83 -11.96 4.66
C SER A 316 3.78 -11.04 3.91
N ILE A 317 3.28 -10.42 2.85
CA ILE A 317 3.96 -9.33 2.15
C ILE A 317 3.27 -8.02 2.55
N GLN A 318 4.05 -7.02 2.93
CA GLN A 318 3.59 -5.66 3.18
C GLN A 318 4.09 -4.78 2.03
N GLY A 319 3.16 -4.25 1.23
CA GLY A 319 3.43 -3.22 0.23
C GLY A 319 3.01 -1.85 0.78
N TYR A 320 3.77 -0.81 0.47
CA TYR A 320 3.47 0.55 0.91
C TYR A 320 3.78 1.58 -0.17
N SER A 321 3.09 2.71 -0.09
CA SER A 321 3.40 3.90 -0.87
C SER A 321 3.06 5.16 -0.10
N MET A 322 3.97 6.12 -0.11
CA MET A 322 3.82 7.43 0.50
C MET A 322 3.07 8.38 -0.44
N THR A 323 2.28 9.27 0.12
CA THR A 323 1.64 10.41 -0.56
C THR A 323 2.63 11.11 -1.50
N PRO A 324 2.35 11.19 -2.82
CA PRO A 324 3.12 12.03 -3.73
C PRO A 324 2.75 13.52 -3.62
N GLY A 325 1.66 13.85 -2.90
CA GLY A 325 1.02 15.15 -2.98
C GLY A 325 0.21 15.30 -4.26
N PHE A 326 -0.49 16.43 -4.40
CA PHE A 326 -1.29 16.73 -5.58
C PHE A 326 -1.31 18.24 -5.87
N GLU A 327 -0.89 18.62 -7.08
CA GLU A 327 -0.79 20.02 -7.51
C GLU A 327 0.01 20.89 -6.53
N THR A 328 -0.65 21.80 -5.81
CA THR A 328 -0.03 22.69 -4.81
C THR A 328 -0.15 22.19 -3.38
N TYR A 329 -0.77 21.02 -3.16
CA TYR A 329 -0.86 20.36 -1.87
C TYR A 329 0.28 19.35 -1.73
N PRO A 330 1.22 19.55 -0.78
CA PRO A 330 2.40 18.70 -0.66
C PRO A 330 2.13 17.31 -0.06
N GLY A 331 0.89 17.02 0.35
CA GLY A 331 0.56 15.81 1.11
C GLY A 331 0.84 15.96 2.61
N MET A 332 0.33 15.02 3.40
CA MET A 332 0.47 15.00 4.87
C MET A 332 1.58 14.04 5.35
N GLY A 333 2.39 13.51 4.43
CA GLY A 333 3.34 12.42 4.72
C GLY A 333 2.66 11.09 5.06
N TRP A 334 1.37 10.94 4.73
CA TRP A 334 0.60 9.72 4.96
C TRP A 334 0.98 8.62 3.96
N LEU A 335 0.74 7.37 4.33
CA LEU A 335 1.05 6.21 3.50
C LEU A 335 -0.15 5.30 3.32
N GLY A 336 -0.33 4.80 2.10
CA GLY A 336 -1.12 3.60 1.85
C GLY A 336 -0.29 2.37 2.20
N VAL A 337 -0.89 1.40 2.90
CA VAL A 337 -0.22 0.14 3.28
C VAL A 337 -1.16 -1.03 3.03
N ILE A 338 -0.67 -2.06 2.37
CA ILE A 338 -1.42 -3.28 2.08
C ILE A 338 -0.60 -4.48 2.54
N GLU A 339 -1.17 -5.23 3.48
CA GLU A 339 -0.60 -6.49 3.98
C GLU A 339 -1.40 -7.65 3.39
N GLN A 340 -0.72 -8.59 2.75
CA GLN A 340 -1.35 -9.78 2.21
C GLN A 340 -0.65 -11.04 2.70
N GLN A 341 -1.41 -11.94 3.31
CA GLN A 341 -0.93 -13.26 3.68
C GLN A 341 -0.74 -14.12 2.42
N LEU A 342 0.42 -14.77 2.32
CA LEU A 342 0.70 -15.71 1.24
C LEU A 342 -0.16 -16.98 1.43
N PRO A 343 -0.66 -17.55 0.33
CA PRO A 343 -1.47 -18.76 0.35
C PRO A 343 -0.70 -20.00 0.84
#